data_AF-A0A9E3ZWA7-F1
#
_entry.id   AF-A0A9E3ZWA7-F1
#
_cell.length_a   1.000
_cell.length_b   1.000
_cell.length_c   1.000
_cell.angle_alpha   90.00
_cell.angle_beta   90.00
_cell.angle_gamma   90.00
#
_symmetry.space_group_name_H-M   'P 1'
#
loop_
_entity.id
_entity.type
_entity.pdbx_description
1 polymer ?
#
loop_
_entity_poly.entity_id
_entity_poly.type
_entity_poly.pdbx_seq_one_letter_code
_entity_poly.pdbx_strand_id
1 'polypeptide(L)'
;MPRRILFALLAAATGCNGPWFLLPGGELDGRVEPAPSDWTSLGEYGTAQLETHPEEPYSVNLAFTVMDGRLYVNAGGTETQWVQHMEADPRVRLRVDGMLYELRAERVTDPDEIAAFAHAWTRQSTFRRDPTGYDEVWIYRLEPR
;
A
#
# COMPACT_ATOMS: atom_id res chain seq x y z
N MET A 1 -12.06 19.32 -52.64
CA MET A 1 -11.91 18.20 -51.69
C MET A 1 -11.75 18.78 -50.29
N PRO A 2 -12.65 18.53 -49.33
CA PRO A 2 -12.59 19.16 -48.03
C PRO A 2 -11.53 18.49 -47.15
N ARG A 3 -10.69 19.32 -46.54
CA ARG A 3 -9.58 18.96 -45.65
C ARG A 3 -10.18 18.55 -44.29
N ARG A 4 -10.17 17.25 -43.98
CA ARG A 4 -10.62 16.72 -42.69
C ARG A 4 -9.65 17.17 -41.61
N ILE A 5 -10.07 18.11 -40.76
CA ILE A 5 -9.35 18.46 -39.53
C ILE A 5 -9.71 17.39 -38.51
N LEU A 6 -8.76 16.50 -38.21
CA LEU A 6 -8.87 15.53 -37.13
C LEU A 6 -8.65 16.29 -35.82
N PHE A 7 -9.71 16.57 -35.07
CA PHE A 7 -9.60 17.02 -33.69
C PHE A 7 -9.18 15.82 -32.83
N ALA A 8 -7.88 15.68 -32.58
CA ALA A 8 -7.40 14.82 -31.51
C ALA A 8 -7.65 15.56 -30.18
N LEU A 9 -8.74 15.21 -29.50
CA LEU A 9 -8.91 15.57 -28.09
C LEU A 9 -7.90 14.75 -27.28
N LEU A 10 -6.73 15.33 -27.03
CA LEU A 10 -5.85 14.88 -25.96
C LEU A 10 -6.52 15.25 -24.62
N ALA A 11 -7.27 14.32 -24.06
CA ALA A 11 -7.76 14.44 -22.69
C ALA A 11 -6.56 14.28 -21.75
N ALA A 12 -5.96 15.39 -21.32
CA ALA A 12 -4.99 15.41 -20.23
C ALA A 12 -5.74 15.13 -18.91
N ALA A 13 -5.87 13.87 -18.55
CA ALA A 13 -6.38 13.43 -17.24
C ALA A 13 -5.26 13.51 -16.19
N THR A 14 -4.68 14.69 -15.98
CA THR A 14 -3.74 14.91 -14.88
C THR A 14 -4.53 15.29 -13.64
N GLY A 15 -5.06 14.29 -12.94
CA GLY A 15 -5.72 14.51 -11.65
C GLY A 15 -6.50 13.30 -11.19
N CYS A 16 -5.83 12.46 -10.37
CA CYS A 16 -6.33 11.23 -9.75
C CYS A 16 -6.12 9.95 -10.58
N ASN A 17 -4.87 9.53 -10.79
CA ASN A 17 -4.61 8.11 -11.09
C ASN A 17 -4.65 7.28 -9.79
N GLY A 18 -4.73 5.95 -9.91
CA GLY A 18 -4.72 5.03 -8.77
C GLY A 18 -6.09 4.41 -8.46
N PRO A 19 -6.19 3.66 -7.36
CA PRO A 19 -7.36 2.87 -7.00
C PRO A 19 -8.55 3.76 -6.62
N TRP A 20 -9.74 3.38 -7.06
CA TRP A 20 -11.00 4.09 -6.81
C TRP A 20 -11.91 3.28 -5.89
N PHE A 21 -12.08 3.73 -4.64
CA PHE A 21 -12.73 2.95 -3.58
C PHE A 21 -12.13 1.53 -3.49
N LEU A 22 -12.89 0.51 -3.86
CA LEU A 22 -12.51 -0.92 -3.84
C LEU A 22 -11.92 -1.41 -5.16
N LEU A 23 -11.94 -0.58 -6.21
CA LEU A 23 -11.41 -0.94 -7.52
C LEU A 23 -9.88 -0.73 -7.52
N PRO A 24 -9.10 -1.75 -7.92
CA PRO A 24 -7.65 -1.58 -8.05
C PRO A 24 -7.32 -0.58 -9.16
N GLY A 25 -6.16 0.05 -9.03
CA GLY A 25 -5.55 0.92 -10.02
C GLY A 25 -4.32 0.30 -10.66
N GLY A 26 -3.67 1.07 -11.52
CA GLY A 26 -2.37 0.73 -12.10
C GLY A 26 -1.23 1.47 -11.40
N GLU A 27 -0.29 1.97 -12.19
CA GLU A 27 0.82 2.81 -11.73
C GLU A 27 0.31 4.03 -10.95
N LEU A 28 0.99 4.38 -9.85
CA LEU A 28 0.76 5.55 -9.01
C LEU A 28 1.70 6.69 -9.42
N ASP A 29 1.13 7.88 -9.59
CA ASP A 29 1.85 9.10 -9.88
C ASP A 29 2.12 9.83 -8.56
N GLY A 30 3.22 10.56 -8.49
CA GLY A 30 3.52 11.37 -7.32
C GLY A 30 4.97 11.83 -7.33
N ARG A 31 5.27 12.77 -6.46
CA ARG A 31 6.65 13.14 -6.19
C ARG A 31 7.29 12.03 -5.38
N VAL A 32 8.36 11.45 -5.91
CA VAL A 32 9.16 10.46 -5.19
C VAL A 32 9.96 11.17 -4.11
N GLU A 33 9.85 10.70 -2.87
CA GLU A 33 10.60 11.18 -1.72
C GLU A 33 11.42 10.02 -1.11
N PRO A 34 12.56 10.31 -0.46
CA PRO A 34 13.29 9.29 0.26
C PRO A 34 12.43 8.74 1.40
N ALA A 35 12.44 7.42 1.58
CA ALA A 35 11.80 6.78 2.71
C ALA A 35 12.42 7.27 4.02
N PRO A 36 11.63 7.79 4.98
CA PRO A 36 12.16 8.17 6.28
C PRO A 36 12.59 6.93 7.06
N SER A 37 13.55 7.09 7.97
CA SER A 37 13.90 6.04 8.92
C SER A 37 12.86 5.85 10.04
N ASP A 38 11.92 6.80 10.17
CA ASP A 38 10.86 6.83 11.18
C ASP A 38 9.57 7.38 10.55
N TRP A 39 8.48 6.62 10.67
CA TRP A 39 7.18 6.91 10.07
C TRP A 39 6.17 7.57 11.03
N THR A 40 6.60 7.96 12.23
CA THR A 40 5.71 8.52 13.28
C THR A 40 4.99 9.79 12.85
N SER A 41 5.53 10.53 11.86
CA SER A 41 4.88 11.71 11.27
C SER A 41 3.54 11.42 10.60
N LEU A 42 3.28 10.16 10.20
CA LEU A 42 2.00 9.72 9.63
C LEU A 42 0.92 9.48 10.69
N GLY A 43 1.26 9.56 11.98
CA GLY A 43 0.41 9.13 13.09
C GLY A 43 0.39 7.60 13.26
N GLU A 44 -0.38 7.12 14.25
CA GLU A 44 -0.44 5.69 14.59
C GLU A 44 -1.07 4.82 13.49
N TYR A 45 -1.97 5.39 12.69
CA TYR A 45 -2.65 4.69 11.60
C TYR A 45 -3.32 5.64 10.61
N GLY A 46 -3.61 5.12 9.42
CA GLY A 46 -4.31 5.84 8.39
C GLY A 46 -4.59 4.96 7.18
N THR A 47 -4.81 5.60 6.05
CA THR A 47 -4.97 4.94 4.75
C THR A 47 -3.89 5.38 3.79
N ALA A 48 -3.42 4.44 2.97
CA ALA A 48 -2.44 4.70 1.92
C ALA A 48 -2.84 3.93 0.66
N GLN A 49 -2.14 4.22 -0.43
CA GLN A 49 -2.21 3.42 -1.64
C GLN A 49 -0.91 2.65 -1.80
N LEU A 50 -1.03 1.35 -2.02
CA LEU A 50 0.08 0.46 -2.25
C LEU A 50 0.09 0.03 -3.71
N GLU A 51 1.22 0.21 -4.39
CA GLU A 51 1.50 -0.32 -5.72
C GLU A 51 2.49 -1.48 -5.61
N THR A 52 2.22 -2.53 -6.38
CA THR A 52 2.97 -3.79 -6.44
C THR A 52 3.17 -4.18 -7.92
N HIS A 53 4.02 -5.18 -8.17
CA HIS A 53 4.24 -5.76 -9.51
C HIS A 53 4.81 -4.75 -10.53
N PRO A 54 6.11 -4.42 -10.43
CA PRO A 54 6.71 -3.28 -11.14
C PRO A 54 6.62 -3.35 -12.67
N GLU A 55 6.52 -4.55 -13.26
CA GLU A 55 6.41 -4.72 -14.72
C GLU A 55 5.00 -4.47 -15.27
N GLU A 56 3.97 -4.73 -14.47
CA GLU A 56 2.56 -4.42 -14.78
C GLU A 56 1.89 -3.91 -13.49
N PRO A 57 2.07 -2.62 -13.16
CA PRO A 57 1.72 -2.08 -11.85
C PRO A 57 0.28 -2.33 -11.46
N TYR A 58 0.09 -2.76 -10.22
CA TYR A 58 -1.21 -3.01 -9.59
C TYR A 58 -1.28 -2.28 -8.26
N SER A 59 -2.27 -1.40 -8.09
CA SER A 59 -2.44 -0.60 -6.87
C SER A 59 -3.77 -0.76 -6.16
N VAL A 60 -3.75 -0.63 -4.82
CA VAL A 60 -4.93 -0.78 -3.95
C VAL A 60 -4.96 0.28 -2.85
N ASN A 61 -6.15 0.62 -2.38
CA ASN A 61 -6.33 1.38 -1.13
C ASN A 61 -6.27 0.40 0.05
N LEU A 62 -5.48 0.72 1.08
CA LEU A 62 -5.39 -0.08 2.30
C LEU A 62 -5.20 0.77 3.54
N ALA A 63 -5.43 0.16 4.71
CA ALA A 63 -5.08 0.75 5.99
C ALA A 63 -3.64 0.40 6.36
N PHE A 64 -2.90 1.36 6.93
CA PHE A 64 -1.58 1.13 7.50
C PHE A 64 -1.61 1.30 9.02
N THR A 65 -0.56 0.83 9.68
CA THR A 65 -0.32 1.03 11.12
C THR A 65 1.15 1.36 11.33
N VAL A 66 1.44 2.34 12.18
CA VAL A 66 2.80 2.68 12.59
C VAL A 66 3.03 2.20 14.02
N MET A 67 4.11 1.44 14.24
CA MET A 67 4.54 0.98 15.56
C MET A 67 6.03 1.19 15.67
N ASP A 68 6.50 1.82 16.74
CA ASP A 68 7.93 2.07 17.00
C ASP A 68 8.67 2.67 15.78
N GLY A 69 8.02 3.63 15.11
CA GLY A 69 8.53 4.30 13.92
C GLY A 69 8.51 3.47 12.64
N ARG A 70 8.04 2.21 12.67
CA ARG A 70 7.97 1.29 11.52
C ARG A 70 6.56 1.26 10.93
N LEU A 71 6.48 1.16 9.61
CA LEU A 71 5.23 1.14 8.87
C LEU A 71 4.80 -0.30 8.52
N TYR A 72 3.55 -0.63 8.84
CA TYR A 72 2.97 -1.95 8.61
C TYR A 72 1.71 -1.89 7.75
N VAL A 73 1.53 -2.90 6.91
CA VAL A 73 0.29 -3.18 6.16
C VAL A 73 -0.15 -4.62 6.41
N ASN A 74 -1.45 -4.91 6.33
CA ASN A 74 -1.94 -6.28 6.50
C ASN A 74 -3.12 -6.62 5.57
N ALA A 75 -3.22 -7.89 5.19
CA ALA A 75 -4.32 -8.48 4.45
C ALA A 75 -5.18 -9.44 5.28
N GLY A 76 -5.00 -9.45 6.62
CA GLY A 76 -5.59 -10.45 7.51
C GLY A 76 -5.19 -11.87 7.10
N GLY A 77 -6.15 -12.80 7.14
CA GLY A 77 -5.95 -14.20 6.74
C GLY A 77 -6.24 -14.50 5.27
N THR A 78 -6.14 -13.52 4.37
CA THR A 78 -6.38 -13.73 2.93
C THR A 78 -5.16 -13.34 2.12
N GLU A 79 -4.67 -14.29 1.32
CA GLU A 79 -3.61 -14.06 0.35
C GLU A 79 -4.17 -13.31 -0.87
N THR A 80 -4.31 -11.99 -0.71
CA THR A 80 -4.80 -11.09 -1.77
C THR A 80 -3.84 -11.00 -2.95
N GLN A 81 -4.29 -10.44 -4.08
CA GLN A 81 -3.44 -10.29 -5.27
C GLN A 81 -2.18 -9.44 -4.99
N TRP A 82 -2.30 -8.30 -4.30
CA TRP A 82 -1.13 -7.48 -3.95
C TRP A 82 -0.16 -8.21 -3.00
N VAL A 83 -0.68 -9.11 -2.17
CA VAL A 83 0.15 -10.02 -1.36
C VAL A 83 0.92 -11.00 -2.25
N GLN A 84 0.26 -11.68 -3.18
CA GLN A 84 0.93 -12.60 -4.13
C GLN A 84 2.03 -11.88 -4.92
N HIS A 85 1.77 -10.64 -5.33
CA HIS A 85 2.77 -9.81 -6.00
C HIS A 85 3.98 -9.52 -5.10
N MET A 86 3.78 -9.18 -3.83
CA MET A 86 4.88 -8.92 -2.88
C MET A 86 5.69 -10.17 -2.53
N GLU A 87 5.05 -11.34 -2.48
CA GLU A 87 5.75 -12.62 -2.28
C GLU A 87 6.64 -12.97 -3.49
N ALA A 88 6.22 -12.59 -4.70
CA ALA A 88 7.00 -12.80 -5.91
C ALA A 88 8.12 -11.75 -6.10
N ASP A 89 7.82 -10.48 -5.83
CA ASP A 89 8.77 -9.36 -5.88
C ASP A 89 8.46 -8.37 -4.74
N PRO A 90 9.37 -8.21 -3.77
CA PRO A 90 9.09 -7.40 -2.59
C PRO A 90 9.17 -5.88 -2.87
N ARG A 91 9.52 -5.45 -4.09
CA ARG A 91 9.56 -4.02 -4.43
C ARG A 91 8.14 -3.46 -4.51
N VAL A 92 7.88 -2.41 -3.74
CA VAL A 92 6.58 -1.74 -3.70
C VAL A 92 6.74 -0.22 -3.77
N ARG A 93 5.67 0.48 -4.15
CA ARG A 93 5.56 1.93 -4.00
C ARG A 93 4.38 2.25 -3.09
N LEU A 94 4.59 3.11 -2.12
CA LEU A 94 3.55 3.56 -1.20
C LEU A 94 3.25 5.04 -1.47
N ARG A 95 1.98 5.37 -1.73
CA ARG A 95 1.52 6.75 -1.81
C ARG A 95 0.71 7.12 -0.57
N VAL A 96 1.19 8.11 0.17
CA VAL A 96 0.51 8.72 1.32
C VAL A 96 0.67 10.23 1.27
N ASP A 97 -0.42 10.96 1.48
CA ASP A 97 -0.47 12.43 1.40
C ASP A 97 0.11 13.02 0.10
N GLY A 98 -0.06 12.30 -1.02
CA GLY A 98 0.44 12.69 -2.35
C GLY A 98 1.94 12.48 -2.58
N MET A 99 2.68 12.04 -1.56
CA MET A 99 4.09 11.66 -1.67
C MET A 99 4.21 10.18 -1.94
N LEU A 100 5.20 9.83 -2.77
CA LEU A 100 5.46 8.46 -3.19
C LEU A 100 6.78 7.98 -2.62
N TYR A 101 6.77 6.80 -2.03
CA TYR A 101 7.94 6.18 -1.42
C TYR A 101 8.21 4.84 -2.07
N GLU A 102 9.43 4.64 -2.56
CA GLU A 102 9.86 3.36 -3.10
C GLU A 102 10.45 2.52 -1.96
N LEU A 103 9.84 1.37 -1.70
CA LEU A 103 10.08 0.57 -0.50
C LEU A 103 10.26 -0.90 -0.87
N ARG A 104 10.60 -1.69 0.15
CA ARG A 104 10.59 -3.14 0.11
C ARG A 104 9.63 -3.67 1.17
N ALA A 105 8.76 -4.60 0.79
CA ALA A 105 7.91 -5.34 1.71
C ALA A 105 8.68 -6.50 2.34
N GLU A 106 8.61 -6.61 3.66
CA GLU A 106 9.17 -7.73 4.42
C GLU A 106 8.05 -8.40 5.21
N ARG A 107 7.85 -9.70 4.96
CA ARG A 107 6.82 -10.48 5.65
C ARG A 107 7.18 -10.66 7.12
N VAL A 108 6.27 -10.26 8.01
CA VAL A 108 6.36 -10.53 9.44
C VAL A 108 5.93 -11.97 9.72
N THR A 109 6.85 -12.76 10.28
CA THR A 109 6.62 -14.15 10.70
C THR A 109 6.90 -14.38 12.18
N ASP A 110 7.53 -13.42 12.85
CA ASP A 110 7.82 -13.49 14.28
C ASP A 110 6.51 -13.41 15.11
N PRO A 111 6.22 -14.39 15.98
CA PRO A 111 4.96 -14.40 16.74
C PRO A 111 4.79 -13.22 17.68
N ASP A 112 5.86 -12.72 18.29
CA ASP A 112 5.79 -11.60 19.23
C ASP A 112 5.52 -10.29 18.47
N GLU A 113 6.11 -10.11 17.29
CA GLU A 113 5.82 -8.98 16.40
C GLU A 113 4.38 -9.03 15.85
N ILE A 114 3.88 -10.22 15.50
CA ILE A 114 2.48 -10.41 15.09
C ILE A 114 1.54 -10.04 16.24
N ALA A 115 1.82 -10.46 17.47
CA ALA A 115 1.02 -10.13 18.65
C ALA A 115 1.04 -8.61 18.95
N ALA A 116 2.19 -7.96 18.83
CA ALA A 116 2.32 -6.52 18.96
C ALA A 116 1.49 -5.77 17.89
N PHE A 117 1.59 -6.20 16.64
CA PHE A 117 0.77 -5.69 15.54
C PHE A 117 -0.72 -5.87 15.81
N ALA A 118 -1.15 -7.07 16.23
CA ALA A 118 -2.54 -7.37 16.53
C ALA A 118 -3.12 -6.45 17.60
N HIS A 119 -2.37 -6.22 18.68
CA HIS A 119 -2.75 -5.27 19.73
C HIS A 119 -2.86 -3.84 19.20
N ALA A 120 -1.90 -3.36 18.41
CA ALA A 120 -1.96 -2.03 17.81
C ALA A 120 -3.12 -1.89 16.82
N TRP A 121 -3.36 -2.91 15.99
CA TRP A 121 -4.37 -2.95 14.94
C TRP A 121 -5.79 -2.94 15.49
N THR A 122 -6.09 -3.78 16.49
CA THR A 122 -7.44 -3.95 17.05
C THR A 122 -7.90 -2.75 17.87
N ARG A 123 -6.99 -2.00 18.51
CA ARG A 123 -7.32 -0.75 19.22
C ARG A 123 -7.85 0.36 18.31
N GLN A 124 -7.57 0.31 17.02
CA GLN A 124 -7.96 1.37 16.08
C GLN A 124 -9.46 1.34 15.74
N SER A 125 -10.13 0.18 15.87
CA SER A 125 -11.58 0.05 15.66
C SER A 125 -12.09 -1.32 16.09
N THR A 126 -13.29 -1.34 16.70
CA THR A 126 -14.01 -2.59 17.05
C THR A 126 -14.33 -3.47 15.84
N PHE A 127 -14.36 -2.93 14.62
CA PHE A 127 -14.66 -3.69 13.41
C PHE A 127 -13.45 -4.48 12.88
N ARG A 128 -12.27 -4.25 13.44
CA ARG A 128 -11.05 -4.94 13.01
C ARG A 128 -10.97 -6.31 13.64
N ARG A 129 -10.71 -7.29 12.79
CA ARG A 129 -10.46 -8.66 13.22
C ARG A 129 -9.05 -8.77 13.78
N ASP A 130 -8.92 -9.57 14.82
CA ASP A 130 -7.63 -9.87 15.45
C ASP A 130 -6.80 -10.77 14.51
N PRO A 131 -5.62 -10.32 14.05
CA PRO A 131 -4.75 -11.10 13.18
C PRO A 131 -4.25 -12.41 13.82
N THR A 132 -4.17 -12.52 15.15
CA THR A 132 -3.76 -13.77 15.81
C THR A 132 -4.84 -14.84 15.80
N GLY A 133 -6.05 -14.52 15.33
CA GLY A 133 -7.14 -15.47 15.17
C GLY A 133 -7.11 -16.27 13.86
N TYR A 134 -6.14 -16.02 12.98
CA TYR A 134 -5.98 -16.74 11.72
C TYR A 134 -4.88 -17.80 11.81
N ASP A 135 -5.06 -18.93 11.13
CA ASP A 135 -4.03 -19.98 10.99
C ASP A 135 -2.80 -19.46 10.23
N GLU A 136 -3.03 -18.55 9.28
CA GLU A 136 -2.02 -17.84 8.53
C GLU A 136 -2.41 -16.37 8.39
N VAL A 137 -1.43 -15.48 8.54
CA VAL A 137 -1.65 -14.03 8.54
C VAL A 137 -0.65 -13.32 7.63
N TRP A 138 -1.14 -12.37 6.86
CA TRP A 138 -0.40 -11.62 5.86
C TRP A 138 -0.12 -10.20 6.38
N ILE A 139 0.93 -10.04 7.17
CA ILE A 139 1.40 -8.75 7.74
C ILE A 139 2.79 -8.44 7.18
N TYR A 140 3.03 -7.19 6.76
CA TYR A 140 4.30 -6.78 6.19
C TYR A 140 4.80 -5.50 6.83
N ARG A 141 6.10 -5.45 7.11
CA ARG A 141 6.85 -4.20 7.28
C ARG A 141 7.17 -3.62 5.91
N LEU A 142 7.04 -2.31 5.77
CA LEU A 142 7.53 -1.59 4.60
C LEU A 142 8.81 -0.85 4.97
N GLU A 143 9.93 -1.31 4.42
CA GLU A 143 11.27 -0.83 4.73
C GLU A 143 11.87 -0.01 3.57
N PRO A 144 12.79 0.92 3.84
CA PRO A 144 13.61 1.53 2.80
C PRO A 144 14.32 0.47 1.96
N ARG A 145 14.35 0.65 0.63
CA ARG A 145 15.00 -0.26 -0.32
C ARG A 145 16.48 0.05 -0.53
#